data_AF-A0A162F6F0-F1
#
_entry.id   AF-A0A162F6F0-F1
#
_cell.length_a   1.000
_cell.length_b   1.000
_cell.length_c   1.000
_cell.angle_alpha   90.00
_cell.angle_beta   90.00
_cell.angle_gamma   90.00
#
_symmetry.space_group_name_H-M   'P 1'
#
loop_
_entity.id
_entity.type
_entity.pdbx_description
1 polymer ?
#
loop_
_entity_poly.entity_id
_entity_poly.type
_entity_poly.pdbx_seq_one_letter_code
_entity_poly.pdbx_strand_id
1 'polypeptide(L)'
;MDYIVSYGIHVLIAVVFFIIIPFPILIKGVGSLEPSKLVVLLKIYRRIISVAHIALIISFVSGLIMIQNWLSLWTISVFLIWLGLGVLLGFTAKKVRLSLASLGNQQHNEEEIQSLFVFSLLLTLTIIIMFAVKILPYFI
;
A
#
# COMPACT_ATOMS: atom_id res chain seq x y z
N MET A 1 6.31 -17.59 22.63
CA MET A 1 6.53 -16.13 22.68
C MET A 1 6.69 -15.56 21.28
N ASP A 2 7.58 -16.13 20.45
CA ASP A 2 7.89 -15.62 19.10
C ASP A 2 6.69 -15.54 18.14
N TYR A 3 5.78 -16.51 18.19
CA TYR A 3 4.55 -16.51 17.37
C TYR A 3 3.60 -15.35 17.71
N ILE A 4 3.44 -15.00 18.99
CA ILE A 4 2.53 -13.92 19.43
C ILE A 4 3.10 -12.57 19.02
N VAL A 5 4.42 -12.39 19.18
CA VAL A 5 5.12 -11.17 18.77
C VAL A 5 5.03 -10.98 17.26
N SER A 6 5.31 -12.02 16.48
CA SER A 6 5.23 -11.93 15.01
C SER A 6 3.81 -11.70 14.51
N TYR A 7 2.82 -12.34 15.15
CA TYR A 7 1.41 -12.06 14.87
C TYR A 7 1.04 -10.59 15.16
N GLY A 8 1.46 -10.06 16.31
CA GLY A 8 1.26 -8.65 16.67
C GLY A 8 1.89 -7.68 15.68
N ILE A 9 3.11 -7.98 15.20
CA ILE A 9 3.79 -7.23 14.14
C ILE A 9 2.93 -7.22 12.86
N HIS A 10 2.43 -8.38 12.42
CA HIS A 10 1.59 -8.46 11.22
C HIS A 10 0.26 -7.72 11.37
N VAL A 11 -0.33 -7.69 12.57
CA VAL A 11 -1.53 -6.89 12.85
C VAL A 11 -1.22 -5.39 12.78
N LEU A 12 -0.11 -4.93 13.37
CA LEU A 12 0.30 -3.54 13.30
C LEU A 12 0.56 -3.10 11.85
N ILE A 13 1.22 -3.94 11.07
CA ILE A 13 1.50 -3.69 9.65
C ILE A 13 0.19 -3.64 8.85
N ALA A 14 -0.75 -4.54 9.14
CA ALA A 14 -2.07 -4.52 8.53
C ALA A 14 -2.81 -3.18 8.76
N VAL A 15 -2.69 -2.58 9.94
CA VAL A 15 -3.22 -1.23 10.21
C VAL A 15 -2.59 -0.17 9.31
N VAL A 16 -1.27 -0.22 9.10
CA VAL A 16 -0.58 0.71 8.18
C VAL A 16 -1.13 0.60 6.75
N PHE A 17 -1.34 -0.62 6.25
CA PHE A 17 -1.93 -0.83 4.93
C PHE A 17 -3.41 -0.40 4.86
N PHE A 18 -4.16 -0.55 5.94
CA PHE A 18 -5.56 -0.13 6.00
C PHE A 18 -5.72 1.39 5.80
N ILE A 19 -4.77 2.18 6.30
CA ILE A 19 -4.74 3.64 6.11
C ILE A 19 -4.53 4.03 4.63
N ILE A 20 -3.98 3.14 3.80
CA ILE A 20 -3.76 3.38 2.37
C ILE A 20 -5.05 3.20 1.56
N ILE A 21 -5.98 2.34 2.01
CA ILE A 21 -7.23 2.02 1.30
C ILE A 21 -8.05 3.26 0.89
N PRO A 22 -8.26 4.28 1.74
CA PRO A 22 -9.03 5.46 1.32
C PRO A 22 -8.30 6.36 0.31
N PHE A 23 -7.01 6.14 0.05
CA PHE A 23 -6.20 7.03 -0.78
C PHE A 23 -6.76 7.33 -2.18
N PRO A 24 -7.13 6.34 -3.03
CA PRO A 24 -7.71 6.60 -4.35
C PRO A 24 -8.99 7.46 -4.27
N ILE A 25 -9.83 7.22 -3.26
CA ILE A 25 -11.07 7.97 -3.05
C ILE A 25 -10.73 9.42 -2.68
N LEU A 26 -9.76 9.63 -1.79
CA LEU A 26 -9.31 10.96 -1.38
C LEU A 26 -8.66 11.74 -2.55
N ILE A 27 -7.88 11.08 -3.41
CA ILE A 27 -7.31 11.71 -4.60
C ILE A 27 -8.44 12.23 -5.51
N LYS A 28 -9.45 11.39 -5.80
CA LYS A 28 -10.57 11.78 -6.66
C LYS A 28 -11.45 12.85 -6.02
N GLY A 29 -11.74 12.73 -4.73
CA GLY A 29 -12.61 13.66 -4.02
C GLY A 29 -11.97 15.04 -3.79
N VAL A 30 -10.72 15.09 -3.34
CA VAL A 30 -10.02 16.35 -3.04
C VAL A 30 -9.46 17.00 -4.31
N GLY A 31 -9.01 16.20 -5.28
CA GLY A 31 -8.38 16.70 -6.49
C GLY A 31 -9.30 17.56 -7.36
N SER A 32 -10.61 17.31 -7.35
CA SER A 32 -11.59 18.08 -8.11
C SER A 32 -12.03 19.39 -7.44
N LEU A 33 -11.72 19.58 -6.15
CA LEU A 33 -12.26 20.69 -5.36
C LEU A 33 -11.22 21.77 -5.10
N GLU A 34 -10.04 21.40 -4.59
CA GLU A 34 -9.03 22.36 -4.15
C GLU A 34 -7.59 21.84 -4.34
N PRO A 35 -6.81 22.42 -5.28
CA PRO A 35 -5.42 22.02 -5.53
C PRO A 35 -4.52 22.13 -4.29
N SER A 36 -4.76 23.11 -3.42
CA SER A 36 -4.02 23.32 -2.18
C SER A 36 -4.20 22.17 -1.18
N LYS A 37 -5.43 21.66 -1.04
CA LYS A 37 -5.74 20.50 -0.18
C LYS A 37 -5.14 19.22 -0.75
N LEU A 38 -5.10 19.07 -2.08
CA LEU A 38 -4.45 17.94 -2.73
C LEU A 38 -2.95 17.88 -2.38
N VAL A 39 -2.24 19.01 -2.36
CA VAL A 39 -0.82 19.05 -1.96
C VAL A 39 -0.64 18.55 -0.52
N VAL A 40 -1.50 18.98 0.41
CA VAL A 40 -1.44 18.53 1.81
C VAL A 40 -1.68 17.02 1.91
N LEU A 41 -2.72 16.53 1.22
CA LEU A 41 -3.04 15.11 1.15
C LEU A 41 -1.83 14.28 0.65
N LEU A 42 -1.24 14.68 -0.48
CA LEU A 42 -0.09 13.98 -1.06
C LEU A 42 1.14 14.01 -0.16
N LYS A 43 1.38 15.09 0.59
CA LYS A 43 2.47 15.15 1.59
C LYS A 43 2.27 14.16 2.73
N ILE A 44 1.04 14.05 3.24
CA ILE A 44 0.69 13.08 4.29
C ILE A 44 0.86 11.65 3.76
N TYR A 45 0.27 11.36 2.60
CA TYR A 45 0.34 10.02 2.00
C TYR A 45 1.74 9.63 1.55
N ARG A 46 2.61 10.57 1.14
CA ARG A 46 4.02 10.30 0.90
C ARG A 46 4.69 9.68 2.14
N ARG A 47 4.40 10.21 3.33
CA ARG A 47 4.96 9.67 4.58
C ARG A 47 4.35 8.32 4.92
N ILE A 48 3.03 8.16 4.78
CA ILE A 48 2.33 6.88 5.01
C ILE A 48 2.89 5.79 4.09
N ILE A 49 3.03 6.06 2.79
CA ILE A 49 3.58 5.12 1.81
C ILE A 49 5.04 4.76 2.13
N SER A 50 5.84 5.71 2.62
CA SER A 50 7.20 5.43 3.07
C SER A 50 7.22 4.48 4.26
N VAL A 51 6.35 4.70 5.25
CA VAL A 51 6.21 3.80 6.41
C VAL A 51 5.72 2.43 5.95
N ALA A 52 4.79 2.37 5.00
CA ALA A 52 4.27 1.13 4.45
C ALA A 52 5.34 0.29 3.72
N HIS A 53 6.30 0.92 3.03
CA HIS A 53 7.44 0.19 2.46
C HIS A 53 8.29 -0.48 3.54
N ILE A 54 8.61 0.25 4.61
CA ILE A 54 9.39 -0.30 5.73
C ILE A 54 8.60 -1.44 6.38
N ALA A 55 7.30 -1.24 6.60
CA ALA A 55 6.40 -2.24 7.13
C ALA A 55 6.34 -3.50 6.26
N LEU A 56 6.30 -3.36 4.92
CA LEU A 56 6.33 -4.48 3.98
C LEU A 56 7.61 -5.32 4.09
N ILE A 57 8.76 -4.68 4.31
CA ILE A 57 10.04 -5.38 4.49
C ILE A 57 10.04 -6.13 5.82
N ILE A 58 9.58 -5.48 6.90
CA ILE A 58 9.47 -6.11 8.23
C ILE A 58 8.50 -7.30 8.19
N SER A 59 7.36 -7.19 7.49
CA SER A 59 6.40 -8.29 7.35
C SER A 59 7.02 -9.47 6.60
N PHE A 60 7.84 -9.20 5.60
CA PHE A 60 8.53 -10.25 4.86
C PHE A 60 9.49 -11.02 5.75
N VAL A 61 10.42 -10.31 6.41
CA VAL A 61 11.43 -10.94 7.27
C VAL A 61 10.77 -11.73 8.40
N SER A 62 9.77 -11.14 9.07
CA SER A 62 9.03 -11.85 10.12
C SER A 62 8.21 -13.02 9.60
N GLY A 63 7.64 -12.91 8.40
CA GLY A 63 6.95 -14.00 7.70
C GLY A 63 7.87 -15.16 7.37
N LEU A 64 9.09 -14.89 6.86
CA LEU A 64 10.07 -15.93 6.51
C LEU A 64 10.44 -16.81 7.71
N ILE A 65 10.56 -16.22 8.90
CA ILE A 65 10.89 -16.94 10.13
C ILE A 65 9.75 -17.89 10.56
N MET A 66 8.51 -17.62 10.14
CA MET A 66 7.33 -18.41 10.49
C MET A 66 6.98 -19.51 9.47
N ILE A 67 7.58 -19.51 8.29
CA ILE A 67 7.24 -20.47 7.23
C ILE A 67 7.76 -21.86 7.60
N GLN A 68 6.84 -22.82 7.70
CA GLN A 68 7.17 -24.24 7.87
C GLN A 68 7.22 -25.00 6.54
N ASN A 69 6.44 -24.58 5.54
CA ASN A 69 6.38 -25.22 4.22
C ASN A 69 6.47 -24.18 3.10
N TRP A 70 7.63 -24.14 2.43
CA TRP A 70 7.94 -23.19 1.37
C TRP A 70 7.21 -23.49 0.05
N LEU A 71 6.88 -24.75 -0.21
CA LEU A 71 6.24 -25.19 -1.45
C LEU A 71 4.70 -25.23 -1.34
N SER A 72 4.14 -24.80 -0.22
CA SER A 72 2.69 -24.73 -0.08
C SER A 72 2.10 -23.67 -1.03
N LEU A 73 0.96 -23.99 -1.65
CA LEU A 73 0.23 -23.04 -2.50
C LEU A 73 -0.05 -21.72 -1.77
N TRP A 74 -0.38 -21.80 -0.47
CA TRP A 74 -0.59 -20.62 0.38
C TRP A 74 0.65 -19.73 0.49
N THR A 75 1.82 -20.31 0.77
CA THR A 75 3.09 -19.58 0.86
C THR A 75 3.41 -18.88 -0.46
N ILE A 76 3.24 -19.59 -1.58
CA ILE A 76 3.45 -19.04 -2.93
C ILE A 76 2.50 -17.88 -3.20
N SER A 77 1.21 -18.02 -2.87
CA SER A 77 0.23 -16.93 -3.03
C SER A 77 0.58 -15.70 -2.22
N VAL A 78 0.94 -15.85 -0.94
CA VAL A 78 1.35 -14.74 -0.07
C VAL A 78 2.61 -14.06 -0.63
N PHE A 79 3.58 -14.84 -1.10
CA PHE A 79 4.81 -14.32 -1.70
C PHE A 79 4.56 -13.50 -2.97
N LEU A 80 3.69 -13.99 -3.87
CA LEU A 80 3.31 -13.26 -5.09
C LEU A 80 2.59 -11.94 -4.77
N ILE A 81 1.67 -11.95 -3.79
CA ILE A 81 0.99 -10.75 -3.33
C ILE A 81 1.97 -9.76 -2.73
N TRP A 82 2.93 -10.24 -1.93
CA TRP A 82 3.98 -9.42 -1.35
C TRP A 82 4.83 -8.71 -2.42
N LEU A 83 5.25 -9.42 -3.47
CA LEU A 83 5.94 -8.83 -4.62
C LEU A 83 5.08 -7.75 -5.31
N GLY A 84 3.80 -8.06 -5.55
CA GLY A 84 2.84 -7.13 -6.13
C GLY A 84 2.68 -5.84 -5.30
N LEU A 85 2.54 -5.98 -3.98
CA LEU A 85 2.49 -4.85 -3.05
C LEU A 85 3.76 -4.00 -3.12
N GLY A 86 4.95 -4.63 -3.15
CA GLY A 86 6.22 -3.90 -3.23
C GLY A 86 6.34 -3.07 -4.50
N VAL A 87 6.00 -3.66 -5.65
CA VAL A 87 6.00 -2.98 -6.95
C VAL A 87 5.00 -1.82 -6.97
N LEU A 88 3.76 -2.07 -6.55
CA LEU A 88 2.69 -1.07 -6.57
C LEU A 88 2.93 0.07 -5.57
N LEU A 89 3.47 -0.23 -4.40
CA LEU A 89 3.92 0.77 -3.43
C LEU A 89 5.00 1.67 -4.04
N GLY A 90 6.00 1.09 -4.72
CA GLY A 90 7.07 1.83 -5.38
C GLY A 90 6.56 2.75 -6.49
N PHE A 91 5.68 2.25 -7.37
CA PHE A 91 5.06 3.06 -8.41
C PHE A 91 4.19 4.17 -7.83
N THR A 92 3.36 3.86 -6.82
CA THR A 92 2.50 4.85 -6.17
C THR A 92 3.34 5.95 -5.50
N ALA A 93 4.43 5.60 -4.79
CA ALA A 93 5.36 6.57 -4.21
C ALA A 93 6.00 7.49 -5.26
N LYS A 94 6.44 6.91 -6.39
CA LYS A 94 7.00 7.67 -7.51
C LYS A 94 5.96 8.65 -8.08
N LYS A 95 4.72 8.20 -8.28
CA LYS A 95 3.64 9.04 -8.79
C LYS A 95 3.26 10.15 -7.82
N VAL A 96 3.18 9.89 -6.52
CA VAL A 96 2.97 10.94 -5.49
C VAL A 96 4.06 12.02 -5.58
N ARG A 97 5.32 11.62 -5.76
CA ARG A 97 6.44 12.57 -5.90
C ARG A 97 6.31 13.44 -7.15
N LEU A 98 5.97 12.85 -8.29
CA LEU A 98 5.78 13.56 -9.55
C LEU A 98 4.60 14.54 -9.45
N SER A 99 3.44 14.07 -8.97
CA SER A 99 2.26 14.91 -8.78
C SER A 99 2.52 16.10 -7.84
N LEU A 100 3.29 15.90 -6.76
CA LEU A 100 3.72 17.00 -5.88
C LEU A 100 4.63 18.01 -6.60
N ALA A 101 5.53 17.55 -7.45
CA ALA A 101 6.42 18.42 -8.23
C ALA A 101 5.65 19.23 -9.28
N SER A 102 4.72 18.60 -10.00
CA SER A 102 3.87 19.28 -10.99
C SER A 102 3.01 20.37 -10.35
N LEU A 103 2.36 20.05 -9.23
CA LEU A 103 1.55 21.02 -8.47
C LEU A 103 2.39 22.19 -7.92
N GLY A 104 3.66 21.93 -7.55
CA GLY A 104 4.59 22.97 -7.09
C GLY A 104 4.99 23.96 -8.19
N ASN A 105 5.04 23.52 -9.45
CA ASN A 105 5.37 24.35 -10.60
C ASN A 105 4.16 25.07 -11.22
N GLN A 106 2.99 25.02 -10.56
CA GLN A 106 1.70 25.52 -11.08
C GLN A 106 1.25 24.89 -12.41
N GLN A 107 1.93 23.82 -12.87
CA GLN A 107 1.46 22.98 -13.96
C GLN A 107 0.47 21.98 -13.37
N HIS A 108 -0.83 22.27 -13.51
CA HIS A 108 -1.85 21.28 -13.17
C HIS A 108 -1.85 20.21 -14.26
N ASN A 109 -1.08 19.13 -14.04
CA ASN A 109 -1.01 18.01 -14.96
C ASN A 109 -2.03 16.95 -14.57
N GLU A 110 -3.20 17.00 -15.19
CA GLU A 110 -4.30 16.06 -14.96
C GLU A 110 -3.88 14.61 -15.24
N GLU A 111 -3.00 14.37 -16.22
CA GLU A 111 -2.49 13.04 -16.54
C GLU A 111 -1.71 12.42 -15.37
N GLU A 112 -0.94 13.23 -14.64
CA GLU A 112 -0.20 12.76 -13.48
C GLU A 112 -1.15 12.34 -12.36
N ILE A 113 -2.18 13.14 -12.08
CA ILE A 113 -3.19 12.84 -11.06
C ILE A 113 -3.99 11.60 -11.44
N GLN A 114 -4.38 11.46 -12.71
CA GLN A 114 -5.08 10.28 -13.20
C GLN A 114 -4.22 9.03 -13.07
N SER A 115 -2.93 9.10 -13.44
CA SER A 115 -2.02 7.97 -13.29
C SER A 115 -1.81 7.60 -11.83
N LEU A 116 -1.69 8.58 -10.92
CA LEU A 116 -1.62 8.35 -9.47
C LEU A 116 -2.88 7.64 -8.96
N PHE A 117 -4.06 8.08 -9.40
CA PHE A 117 -5.33 7.44 -9.06
C PHE A 117 -5.31 5.95 -9.45
N VAL A 118 -4.92 5.62 -10.68
CA VAL A 118 -4.87 4.22 -11.15
C VAL A 118 -3.92 3.37 -10.30
N PHE A 119 -2.70 3.84 -10.04
CA PHE A 119 -1.75 3.08 -9.22
C PHE A 119 -2.22 2.92 -7.76
N SER A 120 -2.82 3.96 -7.18
CA SER A 120 -3.38 3.89 -5.82
C SER A 120 -4.59 2.95 -5.74
N LEU A 121 -5.41 2.87 -6.79
CA LEU A 121 -6.53 1.94 -6.90
C LEU A 121 -6.04 0.50 -6.99
N LEU A 122 -5.05 0.23 -7.86
CA LEU A 122 -4.43 -1.10 -7.98
C LEU A 122 -3.78 -1.53 -6.66
N LEU A 123 -3.04 -0.64 -6.00
CA LEU A 123 -2.46 -0.90 -4.68
C LEU A 123 -3.54 -1.26 -3.66
N THR A 124 -4.65 -0.50 -3.63
CA THR A 124 -5.78 -0.76 -2.74
C THR A 124 -6.40 -2.13 -3.00
N LEU A 125 -6.61 -2.49 -4.27
CA LEU A 125 -7.13 -3.80 -4.65
C LEU A 125 -6.20 -4.93 -4.20
N THR A 126 -4.89 -4.77 -4.39
CA THR A 126 -3.91 -5.76 -3.92
C THR A 126 -3.89 -5.90 -2.39
N ILE A 127 -4.06 -4.79 -1.65
CA ILE A 127 -4.20 -4.83 -0.19
C ILE A 127 -5.46 -5.62 0.20
N ILE A 128 -6.60 -5.38 -0.44
CA ILE A 128 -7.84 -6.12 -0.19
C ILE A 128 -7.65 -7.62 -0.47
N ILE A 129 -7.01 -7.97 -1.59
CA ILE A 129 -6.69 -9.36 -1.94
C ILE A 129 -5.79 -10.00 -0.87
N MET A 130 -4.78 -9.28 -0.38
CA MET A 130 -3.92 -9.75 0.71
C MET A 130 -4.72 -10.12 1.96
N PHE A 131 -5.65 -9.25 2.37
CA PHE A 131 -6.53 -9.53 3.51
C PHE A 131 -7.46 -10.72 3.24
N ALA A 132 -8.03 -10.81 2.05
CA ALA A 132 -8.88 -11.94 1.66
C ALA A 132 -8.12 -13.27 1.74
N VAL A 133 -6.90 -13.35 1.21
CA VAL A 133 -6.05 -14.55 1.27
C VAL A 133 -5.68 -14.93 2.70
N LYS A 134 -5.50 -13.94 3.59
CA LYS A 134 -5.24 -14.20 5.01
C LYS A 134 -6.46 -14.78 5.72
N ILE A 135 -7.66 -14.37 5.34
CA ILE A 135 -8.91 -14.67 6.06
C ILE A 135 -9.63 -15.91 5.51
N LEU A 136 -9.56 -16.16 4.20
CA LEU A 136 -10.21 -17.30 3.53
C LEU A 136 -9.99 -18.67 4.20
N PRO A 137 -8.77 -19.03 4.66
CA PRO A 137 -8.54 -20.32 5.32
C PRO A 137 -9.30 -20.51 6.65
N TYR A 138 -9.86 -19.46 7.25
CA TYR A 138 -10.67 -19.59 8.47
C TYR A 138 -12.15 -19.87 8.19
N PHE A 139 -12.58 -19.76 6.94
CA PHE A 139 -13.97 -19.96 6.50
C PHE A 139 -14.19 -21.25 5.70
N ILE A 140 -13.12 -21.98 5.40
CA ILE A 140 -13.11 -23.25 4.66
C ILE A 140 -12.57 -24.32 5.60
#